data_AF-A0A286GW13-F1
#
_entry.id   AF-A0A286GW13-F1
#
_cell.length_a   1.000
_cell.length_b   1.000
_cell.length_c   1.000
_cell.angle_alpha   90.00
_cell.angle_beta   90.00
_cell.angle_gamma   90.00
#
_symmetry.space_group_name_H-M   'P 1'
#
loop_
_entity.id
_entity.type
_entity.pdbx_description
1 polymer ?
#
loop_
_entity_poly.entity_id
_entity_poly.type
_entity_poly.pdbx_seq_one_letter_code
_entity_poly.pdbx_strand_id
1 'polypeptide(L)'
;MTPHPIDTPLDQLVTHLSALLGKEGIQRLRQNPNFALPYADEVLTDADWLSRALQTILPIEDIRAIGEGVANLTLELQRPLLQQIEGLRWEQFEQQGAVEKSTQLTAEAQAGRERAEVEAFRLRKEQAALLPTDLFVASFFIADDEVPIRELLLEAAHQSTTGLAEFLKGFVPGWTRVKAVVSHPAGEVQIDLQQAHQALTDLLAGLSGLHIPQRRALLEKVAQWASRPFPDYIFVSPEESPQPDPALHNVHGLSGSTIVEGRSFAIIRRQSRTVVMYADVIVA
;
A
#
# COMPACT_ATOMS: atom_id res chain seq x y z
N MET A 1 -12.01 36.96 -41.14
CA MET A 1 -13.21 36.12 -41.31
C MET A 1 -14.07 36.80 -42.35
N THR A 2 -14.05 36.31 -43.59
CA THR A 2 -14.91 36.82 -44.66
C THR A 2 -16.37 36.46 -44.33
N PRO A 3 -17.32 37.40 -44.43
CA PRO A 3 -18.72 37.09 -44.17
C PRO A 3 -19.20 36.11 -45.24
N HIS A 4 -19.56 34.89 -44.83
CA HIS A 4 -20.29 33.98 -45.71
C HIS A 4 -21.61 34.67 -46.10
N PRO A 5 -22.02 34.60 -47.39
CA PRO A 5 -23.31 35.12 -47.79
C PRO A 5 -24.40 34.46 -46.93
N ILE A 6 -25.41 35.23 -46.54
CA ILE A 6 -26.54 34.73 -45.76
C ILE A 6 -27.26 33.72 -46.65
N ASP A 7 -27.14 32.43 -46.33
CA ASP A 7 -27.81 31.35 -47.05
C ASP A 7 -29.32 31.63 -47.09
N THR A 8 -29.91 31.66 -48.29
CA THR A 8 -31.35 31.88 -48.43
C THR A 8 -32.14 30.70 -47.84
N PRO A 9 -33.44 30.86 -47.51
CA PRO A 9 -34.26 29.75 -47.01
C PRO A 9 -34.25 28.53 -47.94
N LEU A 10 -34.10 28.75 -49.25
CA LEU A 10 -33.94 27.70 -50.25
C LEU A 10 -32.56 27.02 -50.13
N ASP A 11 -31.48 27.79 -49.97
CA ASP A 11 -30.11 27.24 -49.83
C ASP A 11 -30.00 26.38 -48.56
N GLN A 12 -30.62 26.83 -47.46
CA GLN A 12 -30.70 26.08 -46.21
C GLN A 12 -31.47 24.78 -46.40
N LEU A 13 -32.65 24.83 -47.02
CA LEU A 13 -33.47 23.65 -47.30
C LEU A 13 -32.73 22.65 -48.21
N VAL A 14 -32.09 23.14 -49.27
CA VAL A 14 -31.27 22.32 -50.19
C VAL A 14 -30.12 21.67 -49.44
N THR A 15 -29.45 22.40 -48.55
CA THR A 15 -28.34 21.87 -47.74
C THR A 15 -28.81 20.76 -46.79
N HIS A 16 -29.91 20.99 -46.07
CA HIS A 16 -30.50 20.00 -45.16
C HIS A 16 -30.98 18.75 -45.89
N LEU A 17 -31.69 18.91 -47.02
CA LEU A 17 -32.16 17.79 -47.83
C LEU A 17 -31.00 17.02 -48.46
N SER A 18 -29.96 17.73 -48.92
CA SER A 18 -28.75 17.09 -49.46
C SER A 18 -28.04 16.24 -48.42
N ALA A 19 -27.92 16.75 -47.19
CA ALA A 19 -27.32 16.02 -46.08
C ALA A 19 -28.16 14.80 -45.65
N LEU A 20 -29.50 14.91 -45.70
CA LEU A 20 -30.40 13.85 -45.26
C LEU A 20 -30.58 12.74 -46.31
N LEU A 21 -30.70 13.11 -47.58
CA LEU A 21 -30.89 12.15 -48.69
C LEU A 21 -29.56 11.49 -49.11
N GLY A 22 -28.44 12.20 -48.97
CA GLY A 22 -27.14 11.77 -49.46
C GLY A 22 -27.09 11.64 -50.99
N LYS A 23 -25.89 11.42 -51.54
CA LYS A 23 -25.66 11.36 -52.99
C LYS A 23 -26.49 10.28 -53.68
N GLU A 24 -26.64 9.12 -53.06
CA GLU A 24 -27.41 8.00 -53.63
C GLU A 24 -28.92 8.25 -53.63
N GLY A 25 -29.45 8.96 -52.62
CA GLY A 25 -30.87 9.33 -52.57
C GLY A 25 -31.22 10.32 -53.67
N ILE A 26 -30.35 11.31 -53.88
CA ILE A 26 -30.51 12.32 -54.96
C ILE A 26 -30.45 11.65 -56.34
N GLN A 27 -29.52 10.71 -56.55
CA GLN A 27 -29.43 9.96 -57.81
C GLN A 27 -30.69 9.11 -58.09
N ARG A 28 -31.26 8.47 -57.06
CA ARG A 28 -32.52 7.72 -57.19
C ARG A 28 -33.70 8.63 -57.54
N LEU A 29 -33.76 9.82 -56.96
CA LEU A 29 -34.80 10.82 -57.28
C LEU A 29 -34.68 11.32 -58.72
N ARG A 30 -33.45 11.53 -59.21
CA ARG A 30 -33.19 11.89 -60.62
C ARG A 30 -33.65 10.85 -61.64
N GLN A 31 -33.54 9.58 -61.28
CA GLN A 31 -33.92 8.45 -62.15
C GLN A 31 -35.43 8.16 -62.11
N ASN A 32 -36.20 8.87 -61.28
CA ASN A 32 -37.64 8.66 -61.18
C ASN A 32 -38.37 9.31 -62.37
N PRO A 33 -39.07 8.51 -63.22
CA PRO A 33 -39.73 9.02 -64.42
C PRO A 33 -40.87 10.00 -64.13
N ASN A 34 -41.42 10.00 -62.91
CA ASN A 34 -42.49 10.91 -62.49
C ASN A 34 -41.98 12.28 -62.02
N PHE A 35 -40.65 12.48 -62.01
CA PHE A 35 -39.99 13.67 -61.46
C PHE A 35 -39.08 14.33 -62.49
N ALA A 36 -39.53 14.36 -63.75
CA ALA A 36 -38.79 14.95 -64.86
C ALA A 36 -38.80 16.49 -64.75
N LEU A 37 -37.61 17.09 -64.60
CA LEU A 37 -37.45 18.54 -64.56
C LEU A 37 -37.20 19.10 -65.96
N PRO A 38 -37.82 20.23 -66.33
CA PRO A 38 -37.48 20.94 -67.56
C PRO A 38 -36.03 21.42 -67.53
N TYR A 39 -35.29 21.21 -68.62
CA TYR A 39 -33.86 21.59 -68.76
C TYR A 39 -32.93 20.94 -67.73
N ALA A 40 -33.19 19.68 -67.35
CA ALA A 40 -32.35 18.91 -66.43
C ALA A 40 -30.90 18.73 -66.92
N ASP A 41 -30.68 18.78 -68.23
CA ASP A 41 -29.36 18.59 -68.88
C ASP A 41 -28.40 19.78 -68.66
N GLU A 42 -28.90 20.94 -68.21
CA GLU A 42 -28.11 22.16 -67.95
C GLU A 42 -27.63 22.28 -66.49
N VAL A 43 -27.92 21.30 -65.64
CA VAL A 43 -27.68 21.39 -64.20
C VAL A 43 -26.32 20.81 -63.81
N LEU A 44 -25.45 21.66 -63.27
CA LEU A 44 -24.04 21.33 -62.99
C LEU A 44 -23.81 20.63 -61.64
N THR A 45 -24.66 20.85 -60.63
CA THR A 45 -24.48 20.30 -59.27
C THR A 45 -25.75 19.68 -58.67
N ASP A 46 -25.57 18.82 -57.67
CA ASP A 46 -26.69 18.21 -56.90
C ASP A 46 -27.53 19.24 -56.15
N ALA A 47 -26.88 20.31 -55.66
CA ALA A 47 -27.56 21.43 -55.02
C ALA A 47 -28.42 22.23 -56.01
N ASP A 48 -27.90 22.53 -57.21
CA ASP A 48 -28.64 23.24 -58.25
C ASP A 48 -29.85 22.42 -58.74
N TRP A 49 -29.69 21.10 -58.84
CA TRP A 49 -30.75 20.20 -59.24
C TRP A 49 -31.88 20.13 -58.21
N LEU A 50 -31.52 20.00 -56.93
CA LEU A 50 -32.49 20.02 -55.83
C LEU A 50 -33.19 21.38 -55.72
N SER A 51 -32.45 22.48 -55.89
CA SER A 51 -32.99 23.83 -55.89
C SER A 51 -34.08 24.00 -56.96
N ARG A 52 -33.79 23.58 -58.20
CA ARG A 52 -34.76 23.60 -59.30
C ARG A 52 -35.93 22.63 -59.07
N ALA A 53 -35.67 21.44 -58.55
CA ALA A 53 -36.71 20.46 -58.21
C ALA A 53 -37.73 21.04 -57.22
N LEU A 54 -37.24 21.66 -56.15
CA LEU A 54 -38.08 22.27 -55.12
C LEU A 54 -38.91 23.41 -55.71
N GLN A 55 -38.28 24.29 -56.50
CA GLN A 55 -38.97 25.41 -57.17
C GLN A 55 -40.01 24.98 -58.21
N THR A 56 -39.88 23.78 -58.79
CA THR A 56 -40.82 23.27 -59.80
C THR A 56 -42.08 22.67 -59.16
N ILE A 57 -41.95 22.16 -57.94
CA ILE A 57 -43.00 21.38 -57.26
C ILE A 57 -43.72 22.19 -56.20
N LEU A 58 -43.01 23.14 -55.59
CA LEU A 58 -43.54 23.97 -54.51
C LEU A 58 -43.52 25.45 -54.91
N PRO A 59 -44.57 26.21 -54.57
CA PRO A 59 -44.55 27.66 -54.58
C PRO A 59 -43.41 28.22 -53.72
N ILE A 60 -42.88 29.39 -54.10
CA ILE A 60 -41.75 30.00 -53.39
C ILE A 60 -42.09 30.39 -51.94
N GLU A 61 -43.37 30.66 -51.66
CA GLU A 61 -43.88 30.94 -50.31
C GLU A 61 -43.82 29.70 -49.41
N ASP A 62 -44.19 28.53 -49.95
CA ASP A 62 -44.11 27.25 -49.22
C ASP A 62 -42.66 26.83 -48.97
N ILE A 63 -41.78 27.03 -49.96
CA ILE A 63 -40.34 26.79 -49.80
C ILE A 63 -39.76 27.66 -48.68
N ARG A 64 -40.16 28.94 -48.63
CA ARG A 64 -39.74 29.85 -47.56
C ARG A 64 -40.26 29.39 -46.20
N ALA A 65 -41.55 29.05 -46.10
CA ALA A 65 -42.15 28.58 -44.86
C ALA A 65 -41.49 27.29 -44.33
N ILE A 66 -41.19 26.33 -45.22
CA ILE A 66 -40.51 25.09 -44.85
C ILE A 66 -39.05 25.36 -44.47
N GLY A 67 -38.32 26.20 -45.23
CA GLY A 67 -36.94 26.57 -44.92
C GLY A 67 -36.82 27.25 -43.56
N GLU A 68 -37.69 28.21 -43.26
CA GLU A 68 -37.76 28.87 -41.95
C GLU A 68 -38.14 27.90 -40.83
N GLY A 69 -39.07 26.98 -41.07
CA GLY A 69 -39.44 25.93 -40.12
C GLY A 69 -38.28 24.99 -39.78
N VAL A 70 -37.51 24.56 -40.79
CA VAL A 70 -36.33 23.70 -40.62
C VAL A 70 -35.20 24.44 -39.89
N ALA A 71 -34.97 25.72 -40.22
CA ALA A 71 -33.99 26.55 -39.54
C ALA A 71 -34.33 26.72 -38.05
N ASN A 72 -35.60 27.01 -37.74
CA ASN A 72 -36.09 27.13 -36.37
C ASN A 72 -35.96 25.81 -35.59
N LEU A 73 -36.36 24.68 -36.18
CA LEU A 73 -36.19 23.36 -35.58
C LEU A 73 -34.72 23.04 -35.29
N THR A 74 -33.83 23.38 -36.22
CA THR A 74 -32.38 23.17 -36.04
C THR A 74 -31.85 24.02 -34.88
N LEU A 75 -32.27 25.28 -34.77
CA LEU A 75 -31.92 26.16 -33.67
C LEU A 75 -32.47 25.65 -32.33
N GLU A 76 -33.72 25.19 -32.30
CA GLU A 76 -34.37 24.64 -31.11
C GLU A 76 -33.66 23.38 -30.60
N LEU A 77 -33.19 22.51 -31.50
CA LEU A 77 -32.45 21.30 -31.16
C LEU A 77 -30.99 21.59 -30.75
N GLN A 78 -30.33 22.58 -31.36
CA GLN A 78 -28.95 22.93 -31.04
C GLN A 78 -28.80 23.70 -29.73
N ARG A 79 -29.77 24.55 -29.38
CA ARG A 79 -29.72 25.39 -28.18
C ARG A 79 -29.50 24.60 -26.87
N PRO A 80 -30.25 23.51 -26.57
CA PRO A 80 -30.02 22.74 -25.34
C PRO A 80 -28.66 22.03 -25.34
N LEU A 81 -28.19 21.57 -26.51
CA LEU A 81 -26.88 20.93 -26.63
C LEU A 81 -25.75 21.93 -26.33
N LEU A 82 -25.84 23.16 -26.84
CA LEU A 82 -24.86 24.21 -26.53
C LEU A 82 -24.85 24.57 -25.05
N GLN A 83 -26.03 24.68 -24.42
CA GLN A 83 -26.13 24.92 -22.98
C GLN A 83 -25.52 23.78 -22.16
N GLN A 84 -25.70 22.53 -22.57
CA GLN A 84 -25.06 21.38 -21.92
C GLN A 84 -23.54 21.42 -22.07
N ILE A 85 -23.02 21.77 -23.25
CA ILE A 85 -21.58 21.90 -23.48
C ILE A 85 -20.97 22.98 -22.59
N GLU A 86 -21.65 24.13 -22.45
CA GLU A 86 -21.21 25.18 -21.54
C GLU A 86 -21.22 24.73 -20.08
N GLY A 87 -22.27 24.01 -19.65
CA GLY A 87 -22.34 23.41 -18.31
C GLY A 87 -21.19 22.44 -18.04
N LEU A 88 -20.93 21.52 -18.97
CA LEU A 88 -19.82 20.56 -18.87
C LEU A 88 -18.46 21.26 -18.84
N ARG A 89 -18.27 22.35 -19.57
CA ARG A 89 -17.03 23.15 -19.53
C ARG A 89 -16.84 23.81 -18.17
N TRP A 90 -17.90 24.32 -17.56
CA TRP A 90 -17.85 24.88 -16.21
C TRP A 90 -17.52 23.80 -15.16
N GLU A 91 -18.19 22.65 -15.22
CA GLU A 91 -17.91 21.52 -14.32
C GLU A 91 -16.45 21.04 -14.47
N GLN A 92 -15.95 20.95 -15.70
CA GLN A 92 -14.56 20.56 -15.95
C GLN A 92 -13.57 21.56 -15.34
N PHE A 93 -13.85 22.86 -15.46
CA PHE A 93 -13.03 23.91 -14.86
C PHE A 93 -13.02 23.84 -13.34
N GLU A 94 -14.18 23.62 -12.71
CA GLU A 94 -14.29 23.46 -11.25
C GLU A 94 -13.54 22.21 -10.77
N GLN A 95 -13.68 21.08 -11.47
CA GLN A 95 -12.96 19.85 -11.15
C GLN A 95 -11.44 20.02 -11.24
N GLN A 96 -10.95 20.72 -12.27
CA GLN A 96 -9.52 21.02 -12.40
C GLN A 96 -9.03 21.86 -11.22
N GLY A 97 -9.75 22.92 -10.85
CA GLY A 97 -9.40 23.72 -9.68
C GLY A 97 -9.43 22.95 -8.36
N ALA A 98 -10.36 22.00 -8.20
CA ALA A 98 -10.42 21.13 -7.03
C ALA A 98 -9.23 20.15 -6.96
N VAL A 99 -8.83 19.58 -8.10
CA VAL A 99 -7.65 18.70 -8.20
C VAL A 99 -6.39 19.48 -7.88
N GLU A 100 -6.20 20.68 -8.44
CA GLU A 100 -5.04 21.51 -8.15
C GLU A 100 -4.91 21.82 -6.65
N LYS A 101 -6.00 22.24 -6.00
CA LYS A 101 -6.02 22.46 -4.54
C LYS A 101 -5.69 21.19 -3.76
N SER A 102 -6.26 20.05 -4.15
CA SER A 102 -5.98 18.77 -3.50
C SER A 102 -4.51 18.38 -3.63
N THR A 103 -3.92 18.53 -4.82
CA THR A 103 -2.51 18.23 -5.05
C THR A 103 -1.59 19.12 -4.21
N GLN A 104 -1.89 20.41 -4.09
CA GLN A 104 -1.14 21.34 -3.22
C GLN A 104 -1.20 20.91 -1.75
N LEU A 105 -2.40 20.61 -1.24
CA LEU A 105 -2.57 20.13 0.15
C LEU A 105 -1.81 18.82 0.40
N THR A 106 -1.81 17.89 -0.56
CA THR A 106 -1.05 16.64 -0.42
C THR A 106 0.46 16.87 -0.42
N ALA A 107 0.96 17.80 -1.23
CA ALA A 107 2.38 18.15 -1.26
C ALA A 107 2.82 18.83 0.04
N GLU A 108 2.02 19.74 0.58
CA GLU A 108 2.26 20.39 1.88
C GLU A 108 2.27 19.37 3.02
N ALA A 109 1.31 18.43 3.04
CA ALA A 109 1.25 17.37 4.04
C ALA A 109 2.47 16.42 3.96
N GLN A 110 2.91 16.06 2.75
CA GLN A 110 4.11 15.24 2.55
C GLN A 110 5.37 15.95 3.03
N ALA A 111 5.57 17.22 2.66
CA ALA A 111 6.70 18.02 3.13
C ALA A 111 6.68 18.19 4.66
N GLY A 112 5.49 18.36 5.27
CA GLY A 112 5.32 18.38 6.71
C GLY A 112 5.72 17.08 7.39
N ARG A 113 5.34 15.94 6.79
CA ARG A 113 5.70 14.60 7.28
C ARG A 113 7.21 14.36 7.23
N GLU A 114 7.86 14.70 6.12
CA GLU A 114 9.32 14.54 5.99
C GLU A 114 10.07 15.34 7.07
N ARG A 115 9.67 16.59 7.33
CA ARG A 115 10.25 17.41 8.40
C ARG A 115 10.05 16.77 9.77
N ALA A 116 8.85 16.28 10.05
CA ALA A 116 8.55 15.60 11.32
C ALA A 116 9.36 14.32 11.51
N GLU A 117 9.57 13.53 10.45
CA GLU A 117 10.39 12.31 10.49
C GLU A 117 11.86 12.64 10.77
N VAL A 118 12.40 13.70 10.16
CA VAL A 118 13.76 14.19 10.41
C VAL A 118 13.92 14.69 11.86
N GLU A 119 12.97 15.47 12.37
CA GLU A 119 12.98 15.94 13.77
C GLU A 119 12.84 14.78 14.75
N ALA A 120 11.96 13.82 14.48
CA ALA A 120 11.80 12.62 15.31
C ALA A 120 13.09 11.79 15.34
N PHE A 121 13.76 11.61 14.20
CA PHE A 121 15.06 10.93 14.14
C PHE A 121 16.12 11.69 14.96
N ARG A 122 16.17 13.02 14.83
CA ARG A 122 17.09 13.86 15.61
C ARG A 122 16.82 13.74 17.11
N LEU A 123 15.57 13.87 17.54
CA LEU A 123 15.18 13.75 18.94
C LEU A 123 15.47 12.35 19.50
N ARG A 124 15.25 11.29 18.72
CA ARG A 124 15.66 9.92 19.10
C ARG A 124 17.16 9.82 19.30
N LYS A 125 17.95 10.42 18.40
CA LYS A 125 19.42 10.45 18.52
C LYS A 125 19.86 11.23 19.77
N GLU A 126 19.22 12.37 20.05
CA GLU A 126 19.47 13.17 21.26
C GLU A 126 19.05 12.40 22.53
N GLN A 127 17.92 11.70 22.52
CA GLN A 127 17.46 10.85 23.63
C GLN A 127 18.38 9.65 23.86
N ALA A 128 18.84 8.99 22.79
CA ALA A 128 19.81 7.91 22.89
C ALA A 128 21.15 8.40 23.47
N ALA A 129 21.54 9.64 23.19
CA ALA A 129 22.73 10.25 23.80
C ALA A 129 22.56 10.59 25.29
N LEU A 130 21.32 10.74 25.80
CA LEU A 130 21.04 11.06 27.20
C LEU A 130 21.10 9.83 28.14
N LEU A 131 21.00 8.61 27.60
CA LEU A 131 21.14 7.36 28.36
C LEU A 131 22.35 6.59 27.80
N PRO A 132 23.54 6.66 28.43
CA PRO A 132 24.74 6.01 27.94
C PRO A 132 24.63 4.50 28.13
N THR A 133 23.90 3.89 27.21
CA THR A 133 23.48 2.49 27.23
C THR A 133 24.68 1.58 26.99
N ASP A 134 25.63 2.05 26.19
CA ASP A 134 26.96 1.50 25.99
C ASP A 134 27.77 1.43 27.29
N LEU A 135 27.86 2.54 28.04
CA LEU A 135 28.56 2.57 29.33
C LEU A 135 27.87 1.67 30.35
N PHE A 136 26.54 1.68 30.38
CA PHE A 136 25.78 0.78 31.24
C PHE A 136 26.09 -0.69 30.93
N VAL A 137 25.97 -1.12 29.66
CA VAL A 137 26.24 -2.50 29.25
C VAL A 137 27.68 -2.91 29.58
N ALA A 138 28.66 -2.04 29.30
CA ALA A 138 30.06 -2.31 29.65
C ALA A 138 30.29 -2.46 31.16
N SER A 139 29.60 -1.66 31.98
CA SER A 139 29.72 -1.68 33.44
C SER A 139 28.92 -2.80 34.12
N PHE A 140 27.84 -3.29 33.51
CA PHE A 140 26.96 -4.28 34.13
C PHE A 140 27.41 -5.72 33.83
N PHE A 141 27.86 -5.97 32.60
CA PHE A 141 28.30 -7.30 32.16
C PHE A 141 29.82 -7.43 32.23
N ILE A 142 30.40 -7.41 33.42
CA ILE A 142 31.87 -7.36 33.59
C ILE A 142 32.50 -8.75 33.42
N ALA A 143 31.79 -9.81 33.77
CA ALA A 143 32.40 -11.13 33.91
C ALA A 143 32.80 -11.74 32.55
N ASP A 144 33.90 -12.50 32.53
CA ASP A 144 34.48 -13.08 31.31
C ASP A 144 33.54 -14.05 30.60
N ASP A 145 32.69 -14.70 31.37
CA ASP A 145 31.69 -15.64 30.88
C ASP A 145 30.47 -14.95 30.24
N GLU A 146 30.30 -13.63 30.46
CA GLU A 146 29.26 -12.76 29.89
C GLU A 146 29.70 -12.01 28.63
N VAL A 147 30.99 -12.09 28.23
CA VAL A 147 31.54 -11.39 27.06
C VAL A 147 30.66 -11.51 25.80
N PRO A 148 30.15 -12.70 25.43
CA PRO A 148 29.33 -12.84 24.22
C PRO A 148 27.98 -12.10 24.32
N ILE A 149 27.40 -12.00 25.53
CA ILE A 149 26.15 -11.28 25.77
C ILE A 149 26.42 -9.77 25.72
N ARG A 150 27.51 -9.33 26.36
CA ARG A 150 27.96 -7.94 26.35
C ARG A 150 28.20 -7.42 24.93
N GLU A 151 28.92 -8.17 24.11
CA GLU A 151 29.25 -7.77 22.73
C GLU A 151 28.00 -7.55 21.88
N LEU A 152 27.00 -8.44 21.97
CA LEU A 152 25.73 -8.30 21.26
C LEU A 152 24.92 -7.07 21.71
N LEU A 153 24.93 -6.78 23.02
CA LEU A 153 24.25 -5.59 23.56
C LEU A 153 24.99 -4.29 23.21
N LEU A 154 26.32 -4.31 23.18
CA LEU A 154 27.13 -3.19 22.71
C LEU A 154 26.92 -2.97 21.22
N GLU A 155 26.87 -4.02 20.40
CA GLU A 155 26.56 -3.91 18.98
C GLU A 155 25.22 -3.20 18.76
N ALA A 156 24.18 -3.61 19.51
CA ALA A 156 22.87 -2.96 19.48
C ALA A 156 22.94 -1.48 19.89
N ALA A 157 23.78 -1.14 20.88
CA ALA A 157 23.98 0.24 21.33
C ALA A 157 24.67 1.10 20.26
N HIS A 158 25.72 0.59 19.62
CA HIS A 158 26.45 1.30 18.56
C HIS A 158 25.59 1.51 17.30
N GLN A 159 24.68 0.58 17.00
CA GLN A 159 23.73 0.69 15.88
C GLN A 159 22.56 1.65 16.16
N SER A 160 22.49 2.26 17.36
CA SER A 160 21.38 3.14 17.77
C SER A 160 20.00 2.46 17.65
N THR A 161 19.93 1.19 18.03
CA THR A 161 18.71 0.37 17.93
C THR A 161 17.57 0.99 18.75
N THR A 162 16.42 1.21 18.10
CA THR A 162 15.20 1.71 18.75
C THR A 162 14.72 0.69 19.80
N GLY A 163 14.38 1.16 21.01
CA GLY A 163 13.84 0.29 22.06
C GLY A 163 14.88 -0.46 22.90
N LEU A 164 16.20 -0.30 22.64
CA LEU A 164 17.24 -0.98 23.41
C LEU A 164 17.18 -0.66 24.93
N ALA A 165 16.89 0.58 25.30
CA ALA A 165 16.77 0.97 26.71
C ALA A 165 15.59 0.27 27.41
N GLU A 166 14.45 0.10 26.71
CA GLU A 166 13.29 -0.63 27.22
C GLU A 166 13.58 -2.13 27.29
N PHE A 167 14.22 -2.67 26.25
CA PHE A 167 14.70 -4.05 26.22
C PHE A 167 15.63 -4.33 27.41
N LEU A 168 16.59 -3.45 27.71
CA LEU A 168 17.49 -3.62 28.85
C LEU A 168 16.78 -3.54 30.20
N LYS A 169 15.75 -2.68 30.34
CA LYS A 169 14.92 -2.64 31.56
C LYS A 169 14.21 -3.97 31.81
N GLY A 170 13.77 -4.67 30.77
CA GLY A 170 13.19 -6.01 30.87
C GLY A 170 14.25 -7.10 31.08
N PHE A 171 15.36 -7.02 30.33
CA PHE A 171 16.42 -8.03 30.32
C PHE A 171 17.21 -8.11 31.63
N VAL A 172 17.65 -6.96 32.16
CA VAL A 172 18.60 -6.91 33.28
C VAL A 172 18.07 -7.57 34.57
N PRO A 173 16.82 -7.32 35.02
CA PRO A 173 16.28 -7.99 36.20
C PRO A 173 16.17 -9.51 36.00
N GLY A 174 15.69 -9.95 34.83
CA GLY A 174 15.59 -11.37 34.48
C GLY A 174 16.96 -12.03 34.46
N TRP A 175 17.94 -11.40 33.82
CA TRP A 175 19.31 -11.91 33.74
C TRP A 175 19.97 -12.02 35.11
N THR A 176 19.79 -11.02 35.98
CA THR A 176 20.30 -11.05 37.35
C THR A 176 19.76 -12.26 38.12
N ARG A 177 18.48 -12.58 37.92
CA ARG A 177 17.84 -13.73 38.54
C ARG A 177 18.35 -15.05 37.99
N VAL A 178 18.49 -15.16 36.67
CA VAL A 178 19.09 -16.34 36.01
C VAL A 178 20.50 -16.57 36.54
N LYS A 179 21.32 -15.52 36.63
CA LYS A 179 22.67 -15.60 37.20
C LYS A 179 22.67 -16.10 38.63
N ALA A 180 21.80 -15.53 39.48
CA ALA A 180 21.74 -15.90 40.88
C ALA A 180 21.44 -17.39 41.06
N VAL A 181 20.44 -17.91 40.33
CA VAL A 181 20.02 -19.32 40.38
C VAL A 181 21.07 -20.25 39.81
N VAL A 182 21.61 -19.94 38.64
CA VAL A 182 22.57 -20.82 37.94
C VAL A 182 23.94 -20.85 38.64
N SER A 183 24.34 -19.76 39.30
CA SER A 183 25.63 -19.68 40.01
C SER A 183 25.58 -20.26 41.43
N HIS A 184 24.40 -20.40 42.02
CA HIS A 184 24.21 -20.91 43.39
C HIS A 184 23.20 -22.07 43.40
N PRO A 185 23.58 -23.25 42.86
CA PRO A 185 22.71 -24.41 42.86
C PRO A 185 22.41 -24.88 44.30
N ALA A 186 21.17 -25.32 44.53
CA ALA A 186 20.70 -25.90 45.78
C ALA A 186 21.26 -27.31 46.04
N GLY A 187 21.88 -27.94 45.03
CA GLY A 187 22.60 -29.20 45.14
C GLY A 187 21.83 -30.42 44.61
N GLU A 188 20.54 -30.26 44.35
CA GLU A 188 19.72 -31.26 43.65
C GLU A 188 19.52 -30.86 42.19
N VAL A 189 20.16 -31.59 41.27
CA VAL A 189 20.19 -31.28 39.83
C VAL A 189 18.79 -31.03 39.24
N GLN A 190 17.78 -31.79 39.65
CA GLN A 190 16.42 -31.64 39.13
C GLN A 190 15.73 -30.36 39.63
N ILE A 191 15.96 -29.98 40.89
CA ILE A 191 15.46 -28.72 41.47
C ILE A 191 16.20 -27.54 40.82
N ASP A 192 17.51 -27.65 40.67
CA ASP A 192 18.36 -26.62 40.06
C ASP A 192 17.97 -26.38 38.59
N LEU A 193 17.70 -27.44 37.83
CA LEU A 193 17.18 -27.35 36.46
C LEU A 193 15.82 -26.66 36.39
N GLN A 194 14.90 -27.00 37.29
CA GLN A 194 13.57 -26.37 37.35
C GLN A 194 13.66 -24.89 37.69
N GLN A 195 14.50 -24.52 38.67
CA GLN A 195 14.69 -23.13 39.05
C GLN A 195 15.35 -22.32 37.92
N ALA A 196 16.35 -22.89 37.24
CA ALA A 196 16.99 -22.25 36.09
C ALA A 196 16.00 -22.06 34.93
N HIS A 197 15.18 -23.07 34.63
CA HIS A 197 14.11 -22.98 33.64
C HIS A 197 13.08 -21.92 33.98
N GLN A 198 12.64 -21.85 35.25
CA GLN A 198 11.69 -20.82 35.69
C GLN A 198 12.29 -19.42 35.57
N ALA A 199 13.55 -19.23 35.97
CA ALA A 199 14.24 -17.94 35.86
C ALA A 199 14.37 -17.50 34.39
N LEU A 200 14.67 -18.43 33.48
CA LEU A 200 14.73 -18.18 32.05
C LEU A 200 13.34 -17.87 31.44
N THR A 201 12.30 -18.53 31.93
CA THR A 201 10.90 -18.24 31.56
C THR A 201 10.48 -16.84 32.01
N ASP A 202 10.80 -16.47 33.25
CA ASP A 202 10.55 -15.12 33.78
C ASP A 202 11.32 -14.05 33.00
N LEU A 203 12.56 -14.37 32.57
CA LEU A 203 13.34 -13.50 31.68
C LEU A 203 12.63 -13.27 30.35
N LEU A 204 12.13 -14.31 29.68
CA LEU A 204 11.40 -14.18 28.42
C LEU A 204 10.10 -13.39 28.59
N ALA A 205 9.37 -13.62 29.68
CA ALA A 205 8.16 -12.87 30.00
C ALA A 205 8.44 -11.35 30.13
N GLY A 206 9.56 -10.99 30.75
CA GLY A 206 10.03 -9.61 30.85
C GLY A 206 10.47 -8.99 29.51
N LEU A 207 10.68 -9.81 28.48
CA LEU A 207 11.01 -9.37 27.12
C LEU A 207 9.83 -9.39 26.16
N SER A 208 8.64 -9.86 26.56
CA SER A 208 7.52 -10.01 25.60
C SER A 208 7.19 -8.68 24.93
N GLY A 209 7.10 -8.68 23.60
CA GLY A 209 6.83 -7.49 22.80
C GLY A 209 8.00 -6.50 22.67
N LEU A 210 9.17 -6.79 23.25
CA LEU A 210 10.38 -5.96 23.16
C LEU A 210 11.34 -6.51 22.10
N HIS A 211 11.42 -5.86 20.95
CA HIS A 211 12.23 -6.35 19.82
C HIS A 211 13.51 -5.54 19.61
N ILE A 212 14.64 -6.24 19.58
CA ILE A 212 15.92 -5.75 19.06
C ILE A 212 16.46 -6.73 18.02
N PRO A 213 17.24 -6.30 17.01
CA PRO A 213 17.77 -7.19 15.98
C PRO A 213 18.62 -8.33 16.54
N GLN A 214 19.39 -8.07 17.60
CA GLN A 214 20.27 -9.04 18.26
C GLN A 214 19.54 -10.02 19.19
N ARG A 215 18.22 -9.90 19.38
CA ARG A 215 17.46 -10.62 20.41
C ARG A 215 17.64 -12.14 20.32
N ARG A 216 17.48 -12.73 19.13
CA ARG A 216 17.63 -14.17 18.93
C ARG A 216 19.02 -14.67 19.33
N ALA A 217 20.06 -14.00 18.84
CA ALA A 217 21.44 -14.35 19.15
C ALA A 217 21.75 -14.16 20.65
N LEU A 218 21.17 -13.14 21.27
CA LEU A 218 21.30 -12.88 22.71
C LEU A 218 20.71 -14.04 23.53
N LEU A 219 19.48 -14.47 23.20
CA LEU A 219 18.80 -15.56 23.89
C LEU A 219 19.53 -16.90 23.71
N GLU A 220 20.15 -17.12 22.55
CA GLU A 220 21.01 -18.29 22.31
C GLU A 220 22.24 -18.27 23.23
N LYS A 221 22.92 -17.12 23.38
CA LYS A 221 24.06 -16.98 24.30
C LYS A 221 23.65 -17.15 25.76
N VAL A 222 22.47 -16.66 26.14
CA VAL A 222 21.87 -16.89 27.47
C VAL A 222 21.61 -18.38 27.70
N ALA A 223 21.07 -19.11 26.72
CA ALA A 223 20.82 -20.54 26.83
C ALA A 223 22.14 -21.34 26.97
N GLN A 224 23.13 -21.00 26.15
CA GLN A 224 24.47 -21.61 26.20
C GLN A 224 25.13 -21.37 27.56
N TRP A 225 25.01 -20.16 28.10
CA TRP A 225 25.55 -19.81 29.42
C TRP A 225 24.84 -20.60 30.54
N ALA A 226 23.51 -20.59 30.56
CA ALA A 226 22.71 -21.29 31.57
C ALA A 226 22.94 -22.82 31.56
N SER A 227 23.33 -23.38 30.41
CA SER A 227 23.62 -24.81 30.26
C SER A 227 24.97 -25.24 30.82
N ARG A 228 25.88 -24.32 31.15
CA ARG A 228 27.27 -24.65 31.56
C ARG A 228 27.35 -25.48 32.84
N PRO A 229 26.57 -25.21 33.90
CA PRO A 229 26.62 -26.00 35.13
C PRO A 229 25.95 -27.37 35.01
N PHE A 230 25.21 -27.64 33.93
CA PHE A 230 24.47 -28.87 33.72
C PHE A 230 25.12 -29.73 32.62
N PRO A 231 26.01 -30.67 32.98
CA PRO A 231 26.78 -31.44 31.98
C PRO A 231 25.88 -32.34 31.12
N ASP A 232 24.77 -32.83 31.65
CA ASP A 232 23.86 -33.74 30.95
C ASP A 232 22.70 -33.03 30.24
N TYR A 233 22.56 -31.71 30.38
CA TYR A 233 21.41 -30.94 29.88
C TYR A 233 21.83 -29.72 29.05
N ILE A 234 20.97 -29.32 28.12
CA ILE A 234 21.08 -28.10 27.31
C ILE A 234 19.75 -27.36 27.36
N PHE A 235 19.81 -26.07 27.62
CA PHE A 235 18.73 -25.12 27.38
C PHE A 235 18.77 -24.68 25.91
N VAL A 236 17.62 -24.73 25.25
CA VAL A 236 17.45 -24.37 23.84
C VAL A 236 16.51 -23.16 23.77
N SER A 237 16.90 -22.14 23.01
CA SER A 237 16.11 -20.91 22.89
C SER A 237 14.84 -21.19 22.08
N PRO A 238 13.67 -20.67 22.48
CA PRO A 238 12.44 -20.87 21.70
C PRO A 238 12.46 -20.12 20.36
N GLU A 239 13.36 -19.16 20.18
CA GLU A 239 13.55 -18.41 18.92
C GLU A 239 14.58 -19.08 17.99
N GLU A 240 15.09 -20.26 18.36
CA GLU A 240 16.15 -20.98 17.64
C GLU A 240 15.62 -21.78 16.42
N SER A 241 14.30 -21.89 16.22
CA SER A 241 13.73 -22.83 15.23
C SER A 241 12.60 -22.26 14.34
N PRO A 242 12.87 -21.97 13.06
CA PRO A 242 11.91 -22.19 11.98
C PRO A 242 11.99 -23.60 11.38
N GLN A 243 12.90 -24.46 11.86
CA GLN A 243 13.02 -25.85 11.41
C GLN A 243 12.92 -26.79 12.62
N PRO A 244 11.89 -27.66 12.69
CA PRO A 244 11.93 -28.78 13.60
C PRO A 244 13.15 -29.63 13.24
N ASP A 245 14.15 -29.73 14.11
CA ASP A 245 15.24 -30.69 13.92
C ASP A 245 14.61 -32.10 13.85
N PRO A 246 14.69 -32.79 12.70
CA PRO A 246 14.05 -34.09 12.51
C PRO A 246 14.62 -35.19 13.42
N ALA A 247 15.72 -34.92 14.13
CA ALA A 247 16.30 -35.80 15.15
C ALA A 247 15.64 -35.67 16.54
N LEU A 248 14.77 -34.67 16.77
CA LEU A 248 14.03 -34.53 18.02
C LEU A 248 12.79 -35.45 18.00
N HIS A 249 12.91 -36.60 18.66
CA HIS A 249 11.76 -37.48 18.87
C HIS A 249 10.77 -36.85 19.88
N ASN A 250 9.50 -36.74 19.47
CA ASN A 250 8.35 -36.21 20.22
C ASN A 250 8.19 -34.67 20.24
N VAL A 251 8.41 -33.98 19.12
CA VAL A 251 7.94 -32.58 19.02
C VAL A 251 6.46 -32.57 18.60
N HIS A 252 5.54 -32.69 19.56
CA HIS A 252 4.14 -32.33 19.31
C HIS A 252 3.98 -30.81 19.41
N GLY A 253 3.77 -30.14 18.26
CA GLY A 253 3.39 -28.72 18.25
C GLY A 253 3.85 -27.89 17.05
N LEU A 254 4.81 -28.36 16.24
CA LEU A 254 5.35 -27.60 15.10
C LEU A 254 4.67 -27.97 13.77
N SER A 255 3.35 -27.85 13.70
CA SER A 255 2.62 -27.96 12.43
C SER A 255 1.98 -26.61 12.09
N GLY A 256 2.56 -25.91 11.11
CA GLY A 256 1.84 -24.97 10.25
C GLY A 256 1.48 -23.58 10.77
N SER A 257 1.93 -23.15 11.95
CA SER A 257 1.67 -21.79 12.47
C SER A 257 2.96 -20.95 12.53
N THR A 258 2.89 -19.70 12.09
CA THR A 258 3.95 -18.70 12.28
C THR A 258 4.12 -18.45 13.78
N ILE A 259 5.18 -19.01 14.36
CA ILE A 259 5.57 -18.76 15.76
C ILE A 259 5.90 -17.27 15.90
N VAL A 260 5.20 -16.58 16.79
CA VAL A 260 5.37 -15.13 16.97
C VAL A 260 6.41 -14.82 18.04
N GLU A 261 6.37 -15.51 19.19
CA GLU A 261 7.35 -15.38 20.29
C GLU A 261 7.42 -16.67 21.13
N GLY A 262 8.57 -16.92 21.77
CA GLY A 262 8.73 -17.97 22.78
C GLY A 262 8.30 -17.54 24.19
N ARG A 263 7.65 -18.44 24.94
CA ARG A 263 7.27 -18.23 26.36
C ARG A 263 8.26 -18.86 27.34
N SER A 264 8.91 -19.98 26.99
CA SER A 264 9.93 -20.62 27.81
C SER A 264 11.05 -21.25 26.96
N PHE A 265 12.16 -21.62 27.61
CA PHE A 265 13.25 -22.37 26.99
C PHE A 265 12.95 -23.87 27.05
N ALA A 266 13.34 -24.63 26.02
CA ALA A 266 13.29 -26.08 26.12
C ALA A 266 14.53 -26.60 26.88
N ILE A 267 14.39 -27.73 27.57
CA ILE A 267 15.52 -28.47 28.17
C ILE A 267 15.63 -29.82 27.49
N ILE A 268 16.79 -30.14 26.95
CA ILE A 268 17.08 -31.43 26.31
C ILE A 268 18.25 -32.12 26.99
N ARG A 269 18.29 -33.45 26.96
CA ARG A 269 19.48 -34.21 27.39
C ARG A 269 20.57 -34.14 26.32
N ARG A 270 21.82 -33.91 26.70
CA ARG A 270 22.96 -33.84 25.76
C ARG A 270 23.16 -35.12 24.97
N GLN A 271 23.09 -36.26 25.66
CA GLN A 271 23.43 -37.56 25.07
C GLN A 271 22.35 -38.07 24.11
N SER A 272 21.08 -37.96 24.50
CA SER A 272 19.96 -38.55 23.76
C SER A 272 19.16 -37.54 22.94
N ARG A 273 19.45 -36.24 23.09
CA ARG A 273 18.64 -35.12 22.57
C ARG A 273 17.15 -35.23 22.87
N THR A 274 16.80 -35.99 23.91
CA THR A 274 15.41 -36.15 24.33
C THR A 274 14.98 -34.93 25.12
N VAL A 275 13.79 -34.41 24.80
CA VAL A 275 13.18 -33.28 25.52
C VAL A 275 12.82 -33.72 26.94
N VAL A 276 13.32 -32.98 27.93
CA VAL A 276 13.04 -33.13 29.36
C VAL A 276 11.98 -32.12 29.79
N MET A 277 12.04 -30.89 29.27
CA MET A 277 11.02 -29.86 29.42
C MET A 277 10.80 -29.18 28.07
N TYR A 278 9.54 -29.07 27.65
CA TYR A 278 9.18 -28.44 26.37
C TYR A 278 9.24 -26.92 26.48
N ALA A 279 9.60 -26.28 25.37
CA ALA A 279 9.43 -24.84 25.23
C ALA A 279 7.94 -24.54 25.02
N ASP A 280 7.39 -23.66 25.84
CA ASP A 280 6.10 -23.05 25.60
C ASP A 280 6.30 -21.93 24.56
N VAL A 281 5.43 -21.87 23.56
CA VAL A 281 5.47 -20.85 22.49
C VAL A 281 4.11 -20.18 22.33
N ILE A 282 4.12 -18.91 21.93
CA ILE A 282 2.91 -18.19 21.55
C ILE A 282 2.62 -18.54 20.08
N VAL A 283 1.54 -19.29 19.88
CA VAL A 283 1.00 -19.60 18.55
C VAL A 283 -0.02 -18.53 18.18
N ALA A 284 0.17 -17.87 17.04
CA ALA A 284 -0.84 -17.00 16.43
C ALA A 284 -1.94 -17.81 15.73
#